data_AF-A0A5C6M6F8-F1
#
_entry.id   AF-A0A5C6M6F8-F1
#
_cell.length_a   1.000
_cell.length_b   1.000
_cell.length_c   1.000
_cell.angle_alpha   90.00
_cell.angle_beta   90.00
_cell.angle_gamma   90.00
#
_symmetry.space_group_name_H-M   'P 1'
#
loop_
_entity.id
_entity.type
_entity.pdbx_description
1 polymer ?
#
loop_
_entity_poly.entity_id
_entity_poly.type
_entity_poly.pdbx_seq_one_letter_code
_entity_poly.pdbx_strand_id
1 'polypeptide(L)'
;MPAVEIRGLEPAAGCLLASQLLHSFQLHLDPTQASAVVERITQRTDGVPFYMAAVAQRLAQYPDTVTPHTVDSVVRQLLTADSDPWEMEHFRSRLPVYYRSAVSDANGRHLIQLLRSLALDHYLVSSVDKTYSFRFPLIRSWWQIAQGLES
;
A
#
# COMPACT_ATOMS: atom_id res chain seq x y z
N MET A 1 -24.97 -4.22 4.60
CA MET A 1 -24.24 -4.82 3.46
C MET A 1 -22.99 -5.48 4.02
N PRO A 2 -22.69 -6.76 3.73
CA PRO A 2 -21.45 -7.37 4.20
C PRO A 2 -20.27 -6.65 3.55
N ALA A 3 -19.26 -6.30 4.34
CA ALA A 3 -18.01 -5.75 3.83
C ALA A 3 -17.36 -6.82 2.93
N VAL A 4 -17.23 -6.53 1.64
CA VAL A 4 -16.51 -7.41 0.71
C VAL A 4 -15.02 -7.29 1.04
N GLU A 5 -14.43 -8.36 1.57
CA GLU A 5 -12.98 -8.44 1.80
C GLU A 5 -12.26 -8.42 0.45
N ILE A 6 -11.74 -7.25 0.05
CA ILE A 6 -10.85 -7.15 -1.11
C ILE A 6 -9.45 -7.59 -0.66
N ARG A 7 -9.07 -8.83 -0.96
CA ARG A 7 -7.68 -9.29 -0.82
C ARG A 7 -6.91 -8.87 -2.07
N GLY A 8 -5.64 -8.53 -1.87
CA GLY A 8 -4.70 -8.42 -2.97
C GLY A 8 -4.60 -9.74 -3.73
N LEU A 9 -4.18 -9.67 -4.99
CA LEU A 9 -3.93 -10.85 -5.80
C LEU A 9 -2.81 -11.69 -5.19
N GLU A 10 -2.93 -13.01 -5.32
CA GLU A 10 -1.83 -13.93 -5.04
C GLU A 10 -0.58 -13.50 -5.84
N PRO A 11 0.65 -13.69 -5.30
CA PRO A 11 1.87 -13.15 -5.90
C PRO A 11 2.04 -13.44 -7.39
N ALA A 12 1.74 -14.67 -7.82
CA ALA A 12 1.83 -15.06 -9.23
C ALA A 12 0.79 -14.32 -10.11
N ALA A 13 -0.44 -14.17 -9.63
CA ALA A 13 -1.49 -13.43 -10.33
C ALA A 13 -1.19 -11.92 -10.35
N GLY A 14 -0.60 -11.39 -9.27
CA GLY A 14 -0.09 -10.03 -9.20
C GLY A 14 1.01 -9.78 -10.24
N CYS A 15 2.03 -10.64 -10.31
CA CYS A 15 3.08 -10.50 -11.31
C CYS A 15 2.55 -10.55 -12.75
N LEU A 16 1.55 -11.41 -13.02
CA LEU A 16 0.88 -11.45 -14.33
C LEU A 16 0.18 -10.11 -14.64
N LEU A 17 -0.62 -9.59 -13.72
CA LEU A 17 -1.30 -8.31 -13.90
C LEU A 17 -0.29 -7.15 -14.08
N ALA A 18 0.74 -7.09 -13.24
CA ALA A 18 1.78 -6.07 -13.36
C ALA A 18 2.48 -6.13 -14.73
N SER A 19 2.82 -7.33 -15.21
CA SER A 19 3.39 -7.51 -16.55
C SER A 19 2.45 -7.01 -17.64
N GLN A 20 1.16 -7.32 -17.54
CA GLN A 20 0.14 -6.87 -18.50
C GLN A 20 -0.02 -5.35 -18.51
N LEU A 21 -0.03 -4.71 -17.34
CA LEU A 21 -0.12 -3.26 -17.19
C LEU A 21 1.11 -2.57 -17.79
N LEU A 22 2.31 -3.04 -17.47
CA LEU A 22 3.55 -2.49 -18.02
C LEU A 22 3.58 -2.59 -19.56
N HIS A 23 3.12 -3.71 -20.10
CA HIS A 23 3.00 -3.90 -21.54
C HIS A 23 1.93 -2.99 -22.17
N SER A 24 0.76 -2.84 -21.53
CA SER A 24 -0.33 -2.01 -22.05
C SER A 24 0.04 -0.52 -22.12
N PHE A 25 0.85 -0.07 -21.18
CA PHE A 25 1.37 1.30 -21.16
C PHE A 25 2.66 1.48 -21.98
N GLN A 26 3.14 0.42 -22.65
CA GLN A 26 4.31 0.43 -23.52
C GLN A 26 5.59 0.95 -22.84
N LEU A 27 5.84 0.53 -21.60
CA LEU A 27 7.00 1.01 -20.85
C LEU A 27 8.33 0.46 -21.41
N HIS A 28 9.34 1.33 -21.44
CA HIS A 28 10.72 0.92 -21.73
C HIS A 28 11.33 0.28 -20.48
N LEU A 29 11.44 -1.04 -20.52
CA LEU A 29 12.03 -1.86 -19.47
C LEU A 29 13.33 -2.47 -19.98
N ASP A 30 14.33 -2.49 -19.11
CA ASP A 30 15.49 -3.34 -19.34
C ASP A 30 15.08 -4.83 -19.16
N PRO A 31 15.34 -5.70 -20.16
CA PRO A 31 14.89 -7.10 -20.10
C PRO A 31 15.53 -7.89 -18.96
N THR A 32 16.71 -7.49 -18.47
CA THR A 32 17.36 -8.15 -17.32
C THR A 32 16.71 -7.76 -15.99
N GLN A 33 16.02 -6.62 -15.94
CA GLN A 33 15.33 -6.12 -14.74
C GLN A 33 13.79 -6.22 -14.80
N ALA A 34 13.22 -6.60 -15.93
CA ALA A 34 11.77 -6.64 -16.12
C ALA A 34 11.04 -7.48 -15.05
N SER A 35 11.53 -8.67 -14.72
CA SER A 35 10.94 -9.51 -13.65
C SER A 35 11.02 -8.82 -12.29
N ALA A 36 12.17 -8.20 -11.98
CA ALA A 36 12.37 -7.50 -10.71
C ALA A 36 11.46 -6.27 -10.57
N VAL A 37 11.18 -5.56 -11.67
CA VAL A 37 10.21 -4.45 -11.69
C VAL A 37 8.79 -4.95 -11.41
N VAL A 38 8.37 -6.01 -12.10
CA VAL A 38 7.04 -6.64 -11.94
C VAL A 38 6.83 -7.12 -10.50
N GLU A 39 7.80 -7.83 -9.96
CA GLU A 39 7.78 -8.29 -8.57
C GLU A 39 7.75 -7.11 -7.61
N ARG A 40 8.54 -6.05 -7.86
CA ARG A 40 8.57 -4.89 -6.99
C ARG A 40 7.25 -4.14 -6.98
N ILE A 41 6.58 -3.97 -8.12
CA ILE A 41 5.24 -3.36 -8.19
C ILE A 41 4.26 -4.18 -7.35
N THR A 42 4.23 -5.50 -7.56
CA THR A 42 3.33 -6.41 -6.84
C THR A 42 3.57 -6.35 -5.33
N GLN A 43 4.83 -6.41 -4.89
CA GLN A 43 5.20 -6.34 -3.48
C GLN A 43 4.84 -4.98 -2.83
N ARG A 44 5.15 -3.88 -3.52
CA ARG A 44 4.94 -2.53 -2.96
C ARG A 44 3.47 -2.12 -2.93
N THR A 45 2.61 -2.79 -3.68
CA THR A 45 1.16 -2.52 -3.75
C THR A 45 0.32 -3.64 -3.12
N ASP A 46 0.97 -4.62 -2.47
CA ASP A 46 0.34 -5.82 -1.90
C ASP A 46 -0.53 -6.61 -2.89
N GLY A 47 -0.20 -6.54 -4.19
CA GLY A 47 -0.99 -7.17 -5.24
C GLY A 47 -2.38 -6.59 -5.43
N VAL A 48 -2.67 -5.39 -4.88
CA VAL A 48 -3.98 -4.74 -5.03
C VAL A 48 -4.08 -4.13 -6.43
N PRO A 49 -4.99 -4.60 -7.30
CA PRO A 49 -5.05 -4.20 -8.71
C PRO A 49 -5.17 -2.69 -8.94
N PHE A 50 -5.95 -2.01 -8.09
CA PHE A 50 -6.15 -0.57 -8.16
C PHE A 50 -4.83 0.20 -8.00
N TYR A 51 -4.04 -0.10 -6.97
CA TYR A 51 -2.75 0.56 -6.74
C TYR A 51 -1.71 0.13 -7.80
N MET A 52 -1.73 -1.12 -8.25
CA MET A 52 -0.85 -1.59 -9.33
C MET A 52 -1.06 -0.79 -10.62
N ALA A 53 -2.31 -0.56 -11.00
CA ALA A 53 -2.65 0.25 -12.17
C ALA A 53 -2.18 1.71 -12.01
N ALA A 54 -2.37 2.30 -10.83
CA ALA A 54 -1.92 3.66 -10.54
C ALA A 54 -0.38 3.80 -10.62
N VAL A 55 0.36 2.82 -10.08
CA VAL A 55 1.83 2.78 -10.20
C VAL A 55 2.25 2.67 -11.67
N ALA A 56 1.67 1.73 -12.43
CA ALA A 56 2.01 1.54 -13.83
C ALA A 56 1.71 2.78 -14.68
N GLN A 57 0.56 3.43 -14.45
CA GLN A 57 0.19 4.68 -15.11
C GLN A 57 1.18 5.80 -14.80
N ARG A 58 1.65 5.90 -13.54
CA ARG A 58 2.62 6.92 -13.15
C ARG A 58 4.01 6.64 -13.73
N LEU A 59 4.42 5.38 -13.78
CA LEU A 59 5.67 4.97 -14.42
C LEU A 59 5.67 5.26 -15.93
N ALA A 60 4.51 5.19 -16.60
CA ALA A 60 4.38 5.56 -18.01
C ALA A 60 4.70 7.04 -18.30
N GLN A 61 4.71 7.90 -17.28
CA GLN A 61 5.07 9.31 -17.41
C GLN A 61 6.58 9.56 -17.28
N TYR A 62 7.37 8.53 -16.95
CA TYR A 62 8.83 8.64 -16.86
C TYR A 62 9.45 8.47 -18.25
N PRO A 63 10.33 9.39 -18.68
CA PRO A 63 11.00 9.30 -19.98
C PRO A 63 12.12 8.24 -20.00
N ASP A 64 12.63 7.85 -18.83
CA ASP A 64 13.77 6.94 -18.68
C ASP A 64 13.37 5.48 -18.48
N THR A 65 14.34 4.58 -18.65
CA THR A 65 14.18 3.14 -18.40
C THR A 65 13.71 2.88 -16.97
N VAL A 66 12.60 2.16 -16.85
CA VAL A 66 12.03 1.85 -15.53
C VAL A 66 12.83 0.75 -14.84
N THR A 67 13.28 1.05 -13.61
CA THR A 67 14.02 0.15 -12.73
C THR A 67 13.24 -0.12 -11.44
N PRO A 68 13.56 -1.16 -10.66
CA PRO A 68 12.91 -1.42 -9.38
C PRO A 68 12.97 -0.22 -8.42
N HIS A 69 14.09 0.51 -8.41
CA HIS A 69 14.24 1.72 -7.60
C HIS A 69 13.29 2.85 -8.04
N THR A 70 12.97 2.93 -9.33
CA THR A 70 11.98 3.88 -9.86
C THR A 70 10.59 3.54 -9.34
N VAL A 71 10.24 2.25 -9.28
CA VAL A 71 8.98 1.79 -8.66
C VAL A 71 8.89 2.24 -7.22
N ASP A 72 9.94 2.02 -6.42
CA ASP A 72 9.97 2.41 -5.01
C ASP A 72 9.78 3.93 -4.84
N SER A 73 10.40 4.72 -5.72
CA SER A 73 10.28 6.17 -5.74
C SER A 73 8.87 6.63 -6.13
N VAL A 74 8.26 6.02 -7.15
CA VAL A 74 6.88 6.31 -7.58
C VAL A 74 5.87 5.97 -6.51
N VAL A 75 5.99 4.80 -5.89
CA VAL A 75 5.11 4.39 -4.78
C VAL A 75 5.22 5.39 -3.64
N ARG A 76 6.43 5.82 -3.27
CA ARG A 76 6.62 6.85 -2.24
C ARG A 76 5.94 8.15 -2.64
N GLN A 77 6.13 8.63 -3.88
CA GLN A 77 5.48 9.85 -4.36
C GLN A 77 3.95 9.76 -4.30
N LEU A 78 3.36 8.63 -4.71
CA LEU A 78 1.91 8.43 -4.68
C LEU A 78 1.36 8.37 -3.26
N LEU A 79 2.13 7.82 -2.33
CA LEU A 79 1.79 7.78 -0.90
C LEU A 79 1.85 9.15 -0.21
N THR A 80 2.70 10.05 -0.71
CA THR A 80 2.94 11.36 -0.08
C THR A 80 2.43 12.54 -0.91
N ALA A 81 1.74 12.29 -2.02
CA ALA A 81 1.25 13.35 -2.88
C ALA A 81 0.09 14.11 -2.21
N ASP A 82 0.20 15.44 -2.13
CA ASP A 82 -0.86 16.34 -1.63
C ASP A 82 -2.20 16.17 -2.36
N SER A 83 -2.17 15.73 -3.63
CA SER A 83 -3.38 15.47 -4.41
C SER A 83 -4.11 14.19 -4.01
N ASP A 84 -3.60 13.44 -3.03
CA ASP A 84 -4.12 12.18 -2.51
C ASP A 84 -4.64 11.22 -3.59
N PRO A 85 -3.83 10.88 -4.61
CA PRO A 85 -4.28 10.11 -5.78
C PRO A 85 -4.71 8.68 -5.43
N TRP A 86 -4.35 8.20 -4.23
CA TRP A 86 -4.71 6.90 -3.70
C TRP A 86 -5.83 6.95 -2.67
N GLU A 87 -6.45 8.11 -2.47
CA GLU A 87 -7.53 8.32 -1.50
C GLU A 87 -7.12 7.88 -0.07
N MET A 88 -5.85 8.09 0.28
CA MET A 88 -5.30 7.76 1.61
C MET A 88 -5.88 8.70 2.68
N GLU A 89 -6.25 9.92 2.32
CA GLU A 89 -6.99 10.83 3.19
C GLU A 89 -8.42 10.34 3.40
N HIS A 90 -9.02 9.63 2.45
CA HIS A 90 -10.31 8.97 2.62
C HIS A 90 -10.24 7.82 3.65
N PHE A 91 -9.10 7.10 3.70
CA PHE A 91 -8.77 6.18 4.78
C PHE A 91 -8.63 6.92 6.12
N ARG A 92 -7.89 8.03 6.13
CA ARG A 92 -7.62 8.85 7.32
C ARG A 92 -8.88 9.52 7.86
N SER A 93 -9.79 9.99 7.01
CA SER A 93 -11.04 10.66 7.37
C SER A 93 -12.07 9.71 7.96
N ARG A 94 -11.99 8.40 7.66
CA ARG A 94 -12.81 7.40 8.35
C ARG A 94 -12.27 7.05 9.73
N LEU A 95 -10.98 7.30 10.01
CA LEU A 95 -10.44 7.07 11.35
C LEU A 95 -11.24 7.89 12.40
N PRO A 96 -11.40 9.22 12.34
CA PRO A 96 -12.18 9.97 13.35
C PRO A 96 -13.65 9.54 13.49
N VAL A 97 -14.28 9.07 12.41
CA VAL A 97 -15.68 8.58 12.43
C VAL A 97 -15.80 7.32 13.30
N TYR A 98 -14.76 6.50 13.35
CA TYR A 98 -14.65 5.34 14.24
C TYR A 98 -13.92 5.66 15.58
N TYR A 99 -13.13 6.74 15.64
CA TYR A 99 -12.16 7.02 16.70
C TYR A 99 -12.35 8.39 17.40
N ARG A 100 -13.57 8.95 17.43
CA ARG A 100 -13.88 10.24 18.08
C ARG A 100 -13.47 10.32 19.57
N SER A 101 -13.30 9.18 20.25
CA SER A 101 -12.91 9.11 21.67
C SER A 101 -11.45 8.69 21.93
N ALA A 102 -10.60 8.61 20.90
CA ALA A 102 -9.28 7.99 20.98
C ALA A 102 -8.09 8.98 21.07
N VAL A 103 -8.31 10.28 20.89
CA VAL A 103 -7.20 11.23 20.68
C VAL A 103 -6.80 11.99 21.95
N SER A 104 -7.11 11.47 23.14
CA SER A 104 -6.67 12.08 24.40
C SER A 104 -6.48 11.02 25.49
N ASP A 105 -5.32 10.35 25.53
CA ASP A 105 -4.49 10.28 26.74
C ASP A 105 -3.19 9.48 26.52
N ALA A 106 -2.12 9.88 27.21
CA ALA A 106 -0.72 9.48 27.01
C ALA A 106 -0.35 8.06 27.50
N ASN A 107 -1.24 7.07 27.45
CA ASN A 107 -1.01 5.77 28.08
C ASN A 107 -1.25 4.58 27.14
N GLY A 108 -0.32 3.61 27.10
CA GLY A 108 -0.21 2.50 26.13
C GLY A 108 -1.42 1.56 25.96
N ARG A 109 -2.52 1.79 26.68
CA ARG A 109 -3.84 1.19 26.41
C ARG A 109 -4.42 1.64 25.06
N HIS A 110 -4.02 2.81 24.57
CA HIS A 110 -4.46 3.33 23.28
C HIS A 110 -3.93 2.53 22.08
N LEU A 111 -2.68 2.06 22.15
CA LEU A 111 -2.08 1.23 21.11
C LEU A 111 -2.83 -0.11 21.00
N ILE A 112 -3.23 -0.72 22.12
CA ILE A 112 -3.99 -1.98 22.11
C ILE A 112 -5.39 -1.77 21.52
N GLN A 113 -6.04 -0.63 21.80
CA GLN A 113 -7.36 -0.33 21.25
C GLN A 113 -7.29 0.04 19.76
N LEU A 114 -6.26 0.78 19.34
CA LEU A 114 -5.91 1.03 17.94
C LEU A 114 -5.64 -0.28 17.19
N LEU A 115 -4.82 -1.17 17.74
CA LEU A 115 -4.50 -2.47 17.16
C LEU A 115 -5.73 -3.40 17.12
N ARG A 116 -6.62 -3.35 18.12
CA ARG A 116 -7.87 -4.12 18.10
C ARG A 116 -8.83 -3.63 17.03
N SER A 117 -8.96 -2.31 16.85
CA SER A 117 -9.88 -1.76 15.87
C SER A 117 -9.35 -1.85 14.45
N LEU A 118 -8.04 -1.66 14.24
CA LEU A 118 -7.40 -1.99 12.96
C LEU A 118 -7.50 -3.50 12.64
N ALA A 119 -7.51 -4.38 13.64
CA ALA A 119 -7.81 -5.80 13.43
C ALA A 119 -9.29 -6.05 13.08
N LEU A 120 -10.23 -5.29 13.66
CA LEU A 120 -11.66 -5.34 13.35
C LEU A 120 -11.98 -4.86 11.92
N ASP A 121 -11.27 -3.84 11.43
CA ASP A 121 -11.34 -3.39 10.04
C ASP A 121 -10.50 -4.26 9.08
N HIS A 122 -10.04 -5.44 9.53
CA HIS A 122 -9.23 -6.38 8.77
C HIS A 122 -7.88 -5.81 8.28
N TYR A 123 -7.41 -4.68 8.80
CA TYR A 123 -6.10 -4.09 8.47
C TYR A 123 -4.93 -4.72 9.21
N LEU A 124 -5.18 -5.42 10.32
CA LEU A 124 -4.18 -6.19 11.05
C LEU A 124 -4.55 -7.67 11.08
N VAL A 125 -3.52 -8.51 10.96
CA VAL A 125 -3.60 -9.94 11.23
C VAL A 125 -2.96 -10.19 12.59
N SER A 126 -3.71 -10.82 13.50
CA SER A 126 -3.16 -11.30 14.77
C SER A 126 -2.59 -12.70 14.60
N SER A 127 -1.33 -12.89 14.99
CA SER A 127 -0.72 -14.22 15.08
C SER A 127 -1.07 -14.91 16.40
N VAL A 128 -0.91 -16.24 16.48
CA VAL A 128 -1.13 -17.05 17.69
C VAL A 128 -0.33 -16.53 18.90
N ASP A 129 0.84 -15.94 18.66
CA ASP A 129 1.71 -15.33 19.66
C ASP A 129 1.28 -13.92 20.13
N LYS A 130 0.06 -13.46 19.80
CA LYS A 130 -0.45 -12.10 20.08
C LYS A 130 0.36 -10.98 19.41
N THR A 131 1.20 -11.32 18.43
CA THR A 131 1.87 -10.35 17.56
C THR A 131 0.88 -9.83 16.52
N TYR A 132 0.80 -8.50 16.37
CA TYR A 132 -0.03 -7.84 15.37
C TYR A 132 0.83 -7.40 14.19
N SER A 133 0.46 -7.81 12.98
CA SER A 133 1.11 -7.40 11.74
C SER A 133 0.09 -6.73 10.83
N PHE A 134 0.49 -5.66 10.12
CA PHE A 134 -0.33 -5.08 9.06
C PHE A 134 -0.58 -6.13 7.97
N ARG A 135 -1.86 -6.29 7.61
CA ARG A 135 -2.30 -7.15 6.52
C ARG A 135 -1.73 -6.68 5.17
N PHE A 136 -1.58 -5.37 5.03
CA PHE A 136 -1.05 -4.72 3.85
C PHE A 136 0.21 -3.92 4.24
N PRO A 137 1.41 -4.43 3.90
CA PRO A 137 2.66 -3.68 3.91
C PRO A 137 2.56 -2.24 3.38
N LEU A 138 1.70 -1.98 2.40
CA LEU A 138 1.42 -0.65 1.85
C LEU A 138 0.84 0.30 2.91
N ILE A 139 -0.16 -0.17 3.67
CA ILE A 139 -0.78 0.61 4.75
C ILE A 139 0.24 0.82 5.87
N ARG A 140 1.10 -0.15 6.15
CA ARG A 140 2.22 0.00 7.10
C ARG A 140 3.17 1.11 6.66
N SER A 141 3.62 1.10 5.40
CA SER A 141 4.53 2.13 4.87
C SER A 141 3.89 3.51 4.92
N TRP A 142 2.64 3.65 4.49
CA TRP A 142 1.91 4.91 4.62
C TRP A 142 1.84 5.39 6.09
N TRP A 143 1.53 4.48 7.02
CA TRP A 143 1.40 4.81 8.43
C TRP A 143 2.74 5.24 9.05
N GLN A 144 3.85 4.61 8.66
CA GLN A 144 5.20 5.03 9.10
C GLN A 144 5.55 6.44 8.59
N ILE A 145 5.24 6.73 7.33
CA ILE A 145 5.48 8.06 6.74
C ILE A 145 4.60 9.12 7.41
N ALA A 146 3.30 8.84 7.60
CA ALA A 146 2.35 9.76 8.23
C ALA A 146 2.70 10.09 9.70
N GLN A 147 3.40 9.19 10.39
CA GLN A 147 3.88 9.38 11.76
C GLN A 147 5.30 9.97 11.83
N GLY A 148 5.95 10.24 10.69
CA GLY A 148 7.34 10.73 10.64
C GLY A 148 8.37 9.72 11.15
N LEU A 149 8.07 8.43 11.09
CA LEU A 149 8.90 7.34 11.62
C LEU A 149 9.86 6.74 10.58
N GLU A 150 9.88 7.27 9.35
CA GLU A 150 10.83 6.89 8.30
C GLU A 150 12.04 7.84 8.37
N SER A 151 13.21 7.33 8.80
CA SER A 151 14.52 8.01 8.78
C SER A 151 15.29 7.69 7.50
#